data_AF-A0A3M2AKC9-F1
#
_entry.id   AF-A0A3M2AKC9-F1
#
_cell.length_a   1.000
_cell.length_b   1.000
_cell.length_c   1.000
_cell.angle_alpha   90.00
_cell.angle_beta   90.00
_cell.angle_gamma   90.00
#
_symmetry.space_group_name_H-M   'P 1'
#
loop_
_entity.id
_entity.type
_entity.pdbx_description
1 polymer ?
#
loop_
_entity_poly.entity_id
_entity_poly.type
_entity_poly.pdbx_seq_one_letter_code
_entity_poly.pdbx_strand_id
1 'polypeptide(L)'
;MAQVAFARAGTVLFHVDEGHLRSVPRIGEVVVVDDVPHDVVDVEYWARPIGSLDRRTLVATVHLRPIDAADWELRRTRRTAPPRPKGPPVRY
;
A
#
# COMPACT_ATOMS: atom_id res chain seq x y z
N MET A 1 -5.40 -15.45 7.29
CA MET A 1 -4.68 -15.13 6.05
C MET A 1 -5.26 -13.85 5.45
N ALA A 2 -4.46 -13.06 4.75
CA ALA A 2 -4.94 -11.96 3.91
C ALA A 2 -4.71 -12.34 2.45
N GLN A 3 -5.73 -12.24 1.63
CA GLN A 3 -5.68 -12.56 0.20
C GLN A 3 -6.29 -11.43 -0.60
N VAL A 4 -5.66 -11.11 -1.73
CA VAL A 4 -6.21 -10.15 -2.69
C VAL A 4 -7.33 -10.86 -3.45
N ALA A 5 -8.55 -10.36 -3.31
CA ALA A 5 -9.72 -10.86 -4.03
C ALA A 5 -9.85 -10.20 -5.41
N PHE A 6 -9.39 -8.95 -5.53
CA PHE A 6 -9.46 -8.15 -6.76
C PHE A 6 -8.44 -7.01 -6.69
N ALA A 7 -7.81 -6.68 -7.81
CA ALA A 7 -6.94 -5.51 -7.93
C ALA A 7 -7.11 -4.86 -9.31
N ARG A 8 -7.27 -3.53 -9.30
CA ARG A 8 -7.36 -2.68 -10.50
C ARG A 8 -6.85 -1.29 -10.15
N ALA A 9 -6.41 -0.53 -11.15
CA ALA A 9 -6.16 0.91 -10.99
C ALA A 9 -7.30 1.62 -10.23
N GLY A 10 -6.97 2.16 -9.06
CA GLY A 10 -7.91 2.86 -8.17
C GLY A 10 -8.45 2.05 -6.99
N THR A 11 -8.43 0.71 -7.02
CA THR A 11 -9.02 -0.10 -5.94
C THR A 11 -8.41 -1.49 -5.82
N VAL A 12 -8.16 -1.93 -4.58
CA VAL A 12 -7.80 -3.32 -4.26
C VAL A 12 -8.73 -3.84 -3.17
N LEU A 13 -9.29 -5.03 -3.40
CA LEU A 13 -10.13 -5.73 -2.43
C LEU A 13 -9.34 -6.86 -1.77
N PHE A 14 -9.42 -6.92 -0.45
CA PHE A 14 -8.84 -7.97 0.36
C PHE A 14 -9.93 -8.78 1.06
N HIS A 15 -9.76 -10.09 1.09
CA HIS A 15 -10.36 -10.92 2.12
C HIS A 15 -9.32 -11.16 3.20
N VAL A 16 -9.63 -10.78 4.43
CA VAL A 16 -8.66 -10.81 5.53
C VAL A 16 -9.28 -11.39 6.78
N ASP A 17 -8.60 -12.35 7.39
CA ASP A 17 -8.97 -12.80 8.73
C ASP A 17 -8.56 -11.75 9.76
N GLU A 18 -9.33 -11.60 10.83
CA GLU A 18 -9.18 -10.56 11.88
C GLU A 18 -7.75 -10.48 12.45
N GLY A 19 -7.07 -11.62 12.61
CA GLY A 19 -5.67 -11.66 13.07
C GLY A 19 -4.63 -11.16 12.04
N HIS A 20 -5.03 -10.92 10.79
CA HIS A 20 -4.17 -10.58 9.66
C HIS A 20 -4.45 -9.17 9.10
N LEU A 21 -5.17 -8.32 9.84
CA LEU A 21 -5.44 -6.93 9.44
C LEU A 21 -4.18 -6.12 9.11
N ARG A 22 -3.04 -6.46 9.73
CA ARG A 22 -1.75 -5.83 9.44
C ARG A 22 -1.23 -6.05 8.02
N SER A 23 -1.80 -7.02 7.30
CA SER A 23 -1.47 -7.30 5.90
C SER A 23 -2.22 -6.42 4.91
N VAL A 24 -3.24 -5.67 5.36
CA VAL A 24 -3.93 -4.67 4.53
C VAL A 24 -3.07 -3.40 4.50
N PRO A 25 -2.75 -2.87 3.31
CA PRO A 25 -2.00 -1.62 3.17
C PRO A 25 -2.66 -0.46 3.91
N ARG A 26 -1.85 0.40 4.51
CA ARG A 26 -2.31 1.56 5.29
C ARG A 26 -2.30 2.84 4.47
N ILE A 27 -3.10 3.82 4.89
CA ILE A 27 -3.07 5.16 4.31
C ILE A 27 -1.65 5.73 4.36
N GLY A 28 -1.18 6.25 3.21
CA GLY A 28 0.18 6.76 3.04
C GLY A 28 1.23 5.71 2.65
N GLU A 29 0.87 4.43 2.64
CA GLU A 29 1.71 3.40 2.01
C GLU A 29 1.56 3.43 0.49
N VAL A 30 2.58 2.88 -0.19
CA VAL A 30 2.60 2.76 -1.65
C VAL A 30 2.40 1.30 -2.01
N VAL A 31 1.45 1.04 -2.90
CA VAL A 31 1.22 -0.28 -3.50
C VAL A 31 1.49 -0.22 -5.00
N VAL A 32 1.85 -1.36 -5.59
CA VAL A 32 2.07 -1.47 -7.03
C VAL A 32 0.97 -2.37 -7.59
N VAL A 33 0.24 -1.87 -8.58
CA VAL A 33 -0.80 -2.60 -9.31
C VAL A 33 -0.49 -2.42 -10.79
N ASP A 34 -0.36 -3.53 -11.53
CA ASP A 34 -0.01 -3.54 -12.96
C ASP A 34 1.23 -2.69 -13.28
N ASP A 35 2.31 -2.86 -12.50
CA ASP A 35 3.57 -2.09 -12.59
C ASP A 35 3.46 -0.56 -12.36
N VAL A 36 2.28 -0.07 -11.96
CA VAL A 36 2.04 1.34 -11.66
C VAL A 36 1.99 1.56 -10.14
N PRO A 37 2.80 2.49 -9.60
CA PRO A 37 2.77 2.83 -8.18
C PRO A 37 1.55 3.69 -7.85
N HIS A 38 0.90 3.37 -6.74
CA HIS A 38 -0.26 4.08 -6.23
C HIS A 38 -0.10 4.39 -4.74
N ASP A 39 -0.52 5.59 -4.33
CA ASP A 39 -0.71 5.94 -2.93
C ASP A 39 -2.02 5.33 -2.43
N VAL A 40 -1.97 4.70 -1.26
CA VAL A 40 -3.18 4.31 -0.54
C VAL A 40 -3.78 5.56 0.10
N VAL A 41 -4.98 5.94 -0.35
CA VAL A 41 -5.65 7.15 0.12
C VAL A 41 -6.71 6.88 1.17
N ASP A 42 -7.33 5.69 1.13
CA ASP A 42 -8.36 5.30 2.09
C ASP A 42 -8.48 3.78 2.19
N VAL A 43 -9.00 3.30 3.33
CA VAL A 43 -9.23 1.89 3.60
C VAL A 43 -10.54 1.71 4.34
N GLU A 44 -11.50 1.06 3.69
CA GLU A 44 -12.80 0.72 4.27
C GLU A 44 -12.80 -0.74 4.73
N TYR A 45 -13.34 -1.01 5.92
CA TYR A 45 -13.52 -2.36 6.43
C TYR A 45 -15.00 -2.69 6.53
N TRP A 46 -15.39 -3.76 5.88
CA TRP A 46 -16.76 -4.27 5.86
C TRP A 46 -16.80 -5.60 6.62
N ALA A 47 -17.68 -5.68 7.62
CA ALA A 47 -18.10 -6.97 8.16
C ALA A 47 -18.85 -7.76 7.08
N ARG A 48 -18.69 -9.09 7.05
CA ARG A 48 -19.31 -9.92 6.00
C ARG A 48 -20.85 -9.81 5.95
N PRO A 49 -21.47 -10.16 4.81
CA PRO A 49 -22.92 -10.25 4.66
C PRO A 49 -23.58 -11.15 5.72
N ILE A 50 -24.82 -10.82 6.10
CA ILE A 50 -25.66 -11.62 7.00
C ILE A 50 -25.72 -13.07 6.50
N GLY A 51 -25.33 -14.03 7.34
CA GLY A 51 -25.37 -15.47 7.03
C GLY A 51 -24.00 -16.15 6.84
N SER A 52 -22.89 -15.42 6.94
CA SER A 52 -21.55 -16.03 6.95
C SER A 52 -21.32 -16.88 8.21
N LEU A 53 -20.96 -18.16 8.02
CA LEU A 53 -20.61 -19.09 9.10
C LEU A 53 -19.26 -18.75 9.76
N ASP A 54 -18.38 -18.07 9.03
CA ASP A 54 -17.07 -17.67 9.54
C ASP A 54 -17.12 -16.23 10.05
N ARG A 55 -17.06 -16.08 11.38
CA ARG A 55 -17.16 -14.79 12.10
C ARG A 55 -15.85 -14.00 12.10
N ARG A 56 -14.75 -14.60 11.62
CA ARG A 56 -13.40 -14.03 11.76
C ARG A 56 -12.87 -13.39 10.49
N THR A 57 -13.62 -13.38 9.40
CA THR A 57 -13.15 -12.79 8.14
C THR A 57 -13.85 -11.44 7.88
N LEU A 58 -13.08 -10.50 7.38
CA LEU A 58 -13.47 -9.16 6.99
C LEU A 58 -13.16 -8.94 5.50
N VAL A 59 -13.87 -8.01 4.89
CA VAL A 59 -13.55 -7.51 3.54
C VAL A 59 -12.97 -6.12 3.69
N ALA A 60 -11.78 -5.88 3.15
CA ALA A 60 -11.18 -4.56 3.15
C ALA A 60 -11.12 -4.00 1.71
N THR A 61 -11.63 -2.80 1.51
CA THR A 61 -11.54 -2.06 0.26
C THR A 61 -10.47 -0.99 0.42
N VAL A 62 -9.39 -1.10 -0.36
CA VAL A 62 -8.28 -0.15 -0.35
C VAL A 62 -8.41 0.75 -1.57
N HIS A 63 -8.61 2.04 -1.34
CA HIS A 63 -8.73 3.04 -2.38
C HIS A 63 -7.35 3.60 -2.74
N LEU A 64 -7.07 3.68 -4.03
CA LEU A 64 -5.76 3.98 -4.58
C LEU A 64 -5.80 5.24 -5.45
N ARG A 65 -4.72 6.02 -5.38
CA ARG A 65 -4.48 7.14 -6.28
C ARG A 65 -3.14 6.92 -7.01
N PRO A 66 -3.08 7.00 -8.35
CA PRO A 66 -1.82 6.84 -9.07
C PRO A 66 -0.82 7.92 -8.64
N ILE A 67 0.44 7.52 -8.49
CA ILE A 67 1.55 8.45 -8.25
C ILE A 67 2.09 8.88 -9.60
N ASP A 68 2.27 10.19 -9.79
CA ASP A 68 2.89 10.73 -11.00
C ASP A 68 4.31 10.18 -11.17
N ALA A 69 4.72 9.91 -12.42
CA ALA A 69 6.02 9.32 -12.69
C ALA A 69 7.19 10.18 -12.20
N ALA A 70 7.09 11.51 -12.27
CA ALA A 70 8.12 12.43 -11.80
C ALA A 70 8.19 12.45 -10.26
N ASP A 71 7.04 12.43 -9.58
CA ASP A 71 6.98 12.31 -8.12
C ASP A 71 7.54 10.95 -7.66
N TRP A 72 7.21 9.87 -8.37
CA TRP A 72 7.74 8.55 -8.07
C TRP A 72 9.26 8.48 -8.19
N GLU A 73 9.84 9.03 -9.26
CA GLU A 73 11.29 9.11 -9.44
C GLU A 73 11.97 9.89 -8.30
N LEU A 74 11.38 11.02 -7.92
CA LEU A 74 11.88 11.82 -6.80
C LEU A 74 11.85 11.04 -5.48
N ARG A 75 10.76 10.32 -5.20
CA ARG A 75 10.63 9.45 -4.02
C ARG A 75 11.66 8.32 -4.03
N ARG A 76 11.92 7.70 -5.19
CA ARG A 76 12.98 6.67 -5.34
C ARG A 76 14.37 7.23 -5.07
N THR A 77 14.65 8.41 -5.63
CA THR A 77 15.94 9.10 -5.46
C THR A 77 16.18 9.45 -4.00
N ARG A 78 15.17 9.93 -3.26
CA ARG A 78 15.29 10.24 -1.82
C ARG A 78 15.51 9.00 -0.94
N ARG A 79 14.91 7.85 -1.30
CA ARG A 79 15.12 6.58 -0.56
C ARG A 79 16.51 6.00 -0.79
N THR A 80 17.11 6.28 -1.94
CA THR A 80 18.47 5.86 -2.24
C THR A 80 19.41 6.86 -1.57
N ALA A 81 20.01 6.49 -0.44
CA ALA A 81 20.94 7.37 0.27
C ALA A 81 21.97 7.93 -0.72
N PRO A 82 22.23 9.25 -0.74
CA PRO A 82 23.22 9.81 -1.64
C PRO A 82 24.55 9.10 -1.40
N PRO A 83 25.34 8.81 -2.45
CA PRO A 83 26.62 8.15 -2.30
C PRO A 83 27.46 8.93 -1.29
N ARG A 84 27.94 8.23 -0.26
CA ARG A 84 28.75 8.80 0.81
C ARG A 84 29.92 9.54 0.15
N PRO A 85 30.12 10.85 0.40
CA PRO A 85 31.19 11.60 -0.26
C PRO A 85 32.53 10.92 0.05
N LYS A 86 33.28 10.56 -1.00
CA LYS A 86 34.64 10.03 -0.88
C LYS A 86 35.60 11.19 -0.60
N GLY A 87 35.58 11.70 0.62
CA GLY A 87 36.46 12.78 1.04
C GLY A 87 36.20 13.19 2.48
N PRO A 88 37.20 13.75 3.18
CA PRO A 88 36.97 14.31 4.50
C PRO A 88 35.88 15.41 4.41
N PRO A 89 35.03 15.56 5.44
CA PRO A 89 33.97 16.56 5.44
C PRO A 89 34.59 17.95 5.24
N VAL A 90 34.21 18.62 4.16
CA VAL A 90 34.61 20.01 3.91
C VAL A 90 33.91 20.87 4.96
N ARG A 91 34.70 21.43 5.89
CA ARG A 91 34.25 22.49 6.79
C ARG A 91 34.48 23.81 6.05
N TYR A 92 33.40 24.55 5.78
CA TYR A 92 33.49 25.97 5.46
C TYR A 92 33.72 26.77 6.74
#